data_AF-A0A351E7F5-F1
#
_entry.id   AF-A0A351E7F5-F1
#
_cell.length_a   1.000
_cell.length_b   1.000
_cell.length_c   1.000
_cell.angle_alpha   90.00
_cell.angle_beta   90.00
_cell.angle_gamma   90.00
#
_symmetry.space_group_name_H-M   'P 1'
#
loop_
_entity.id
_entity.type
_entity.pdbx_description
1 polymer ?
#
loop_
_entity_poly.entity_id
_entity_poly.type
_entity_poly.pdbx_seq_one_letter_code
_entity_poly.pdbx_strand_id
1 'polypeptide(L)'
;VVPYLAVLFLALIGVNLFLVLTIGIFLSGIIGLSGGDLTLIAFAQDIWKGFNSMNEAFFLALFCGGISALISHYGGIRWLIWKLQGMVSGNRSAQISIAALVSLIDCATANNTVAIIIVGDVARQISAKYRVDPRRTASLLDIFSCVFQGILPYAAQLLTAAALATQNGVLLNTLDIVPHMWYCFMLALFGILSIFIPFADGICRRHPWVWKKEAL
;
A
#
# COMPACT_ATOMS: atom_id res chain seq x y z
N VAL A 1 7.52 -17.11 16.64
CA VAL A 1 8.61 -16.35 15.97
C VAL A 1 9.20 -17.08 14.76
N VAL A 2 9.49 -18.39 14.85
CA VAL A 2 10.11 -19.18 13.76
C VAL A 2 9.41 -19.05 12.39
N PRO A 3 8.07 -19.15 12.26
CA PRO A 3 7.41 -19.02 10.96
C PRO A 3 7.65 -17.68 10.26
N TYR A 4 7.68 -16.60 11.04
CA TYR A 4 7.91 -15.25 10.53
C TYR A 4 9.32 -15.09 9.96
N LEU A 5 10.34 -15.59 10.67
CA LEU A 5 11.72 -15.55 10.19
C LEU A 5 11.91 -16.38 8.91
N ALA A 6 11.25 -17.54 8.82
CA ALA A 6 11.29 -18.37 7.63
C ALA A 6 10.66 -17.66 6.42
N VAL A 7 9.48 -17.06 6.60
CA VAL A 7 8.80 -16.25 5.56
C VAL A 7 9.69 -15.09 5.10
N LEU A 8 10.29 -14.35 6.03
CA LEU A 8 11.17 -13.23 5.72
C LEU A 8 12.39 -13.70 4.91
N PHE A 9 13.05 -14.77 5.34
CA PHE A 9 14.24 -15.29 4.66
C PHE A 9 13.92 -15.79 3.24
N LEU A 10 12.84 -16.55 3.08
CA LEU A 10 12.39 -17.03 1.78
C LEU A 10 12.02 -15.87 0.82
N ALA A 11 11.34 -14.84 1.35
CA ALA A 11 11.02 -13.65 0.57
C ALA A 11 12.28 -12.90 0.12
N LEU A 12 13.31 -12.80 0.98
CA LEU A 12 14.58 -12.14 0.65
C LEU A 12 15.39 -12.90 -0.42
N ILE A 13 15.29 -14.22 -0.49
CA ILE A 13 15.93 -15.04 -1.54
C ILE A 13 15.16 -14.96 -2.87
N GLY A 14 13.99 -14.30 -2.90
CA GLY A 14 13.20 -14.10 -4.11
C GLY A 14 12.30 -15.30 -4.45
N VAL A 15 11.97 -16.13 -3.46
CA VAL A 15 10.98 -17.20 -3.64
C VAL A 15 9.60 -16.60 -3.91
N ASN A 16 8.79 -17.27 -4.74
CA ASN A 16 7.45 -16.80 -5.10
C ASN A 16 6.59 -16.56 -3.86
N LEU A 17 5.99 -15.37 -3.77
CA LEU A 17 5.18 -14.91 -2.64
C LEU A 17 4.09 -15.92 -2.24
N PHE A 18 3.38 -16.52 -3.20
CA PHE A 18 2.33 -17.50 -2.89
C PHE A 18 2.91 -18.71 -2.16
N LEU A 19 4.05 -19.22 -2.63
CA LEU A 19 4.72 -20.35 -2.02
C LEU A 19 5.26 -20.00 -0.62
N VAL A 20 5.84 -18.82 -0.46
CA VAL A 20 6.32 -18.33 0.85
C VAL A 20 5.18 -18.26 1.87
N LEU A 21 4.03 -17.69 1.50
CA LEU A 21 2.87 -17.57 2.38
C LEU A 21 2.28 -18.94 2.72
N THR A 22 2.16 -19.84 1.74
CA THR A 22 1.67 -21.21 1.98
C THR A 22 2.57 -21.96 2.96
N ILE A 23 3.90 -21.89 2.78
CA ILE A 23 4.85 -22.49 3.73
C ILE A 23 4.69 -21.87 5.12
N GLY A 24 4.53 -20.55 5.22
CA GLY A 24 4.34 -19.87 6.50
C GLY A 24 3.09 -20.35 7.26
N ILE A 25 1.98 -20.58 6.54
CA ILE A 25 0.73 -21.08 7.12
C ILE A 25 0.92 -22.51 7.64
N PHE A 26 1.48 -23.41 6.83
CA PHE A 26 1.71 -24.80 7.26
C PHE A 26 2.74 -24.90 8.39
N LEU A 27 3.82 -24.13 8.34
CA LEU A 27 4.83 -24.11 9.39
C LEU A 27 4.25 -23.61 10.72
N SER A 28 3.41 -22.57 10.69
CA SER A 28 2.70 -22.09 11.88
C SER A 28 1.72 -23.15 12.42
N GLY A 29 0.99 -23.81 11.51
CA GLY A 29 0.07 -24.89 11.86
C GLY A 29 0.77 -26.09 12.50
N ILE A 30 1.88 -26.56 11.92
CA ILE A 30 2.67 -27.70 12.43
C ILE A 30 3.20 -27.38 13.83
N ILE A 31 3.76 -26.19 14.03
CA ILE A 31 4.26 -25.78 15.34
C ILE A 31 3.12 -25.74 16.37
N GLY A 32 1.98 -25.12 16.03
CA GLY A 32 0.81 -25.06 16.91
C GLY A 32 0.23 -26.44 17.26
N LEU A 33 0.18 -27.35 16.28
CA LEU A 33 -0.27 -28.74 16.49
C LEU A 33 0.73 -29.52 17.36
N SER A 34 2.03 -29.34 17.14
CA SER A 34 3.07 -30.03 17.91
C SER A 34 3.19 -29.53 19.35
N GLY A 35 2.88 -28.25 19.60
CA GLY A 35 2.86 -27.64 20.93
C GLY A 35 1.61 -27.98 21.74
N GLY A 36 0.58 -28.58 21.13
CA GLY A 36 -0.70 -28.90 21.77
C GLY A 36 -1.65 -27.70 21.93
N ASP A 37 -1.22 -26.49 21.55
CA ASP A 37 -2.00 -25.26 21.62
C ASP A 37 -3.09 -25.16 20.53
N LEU A 38 -2.96 -25.96 19.46
CA LEU A 38 -3.84 -25.92 18.31
C LEU A 38 -4.36 -27.31 17.97
N THR A 39 -5.65 -27.45 17.67
CA THR A 39 -6.23 -28.67 17.12
C THR A 39 -6.33 -28.57 15.59
N LEU A 40 -6.46 -29.71 14.89
CA LEU A 40 -6.62 -29.71 13.43
C LEU A 40 -7.86 -28.93 12.98
N ILE A 41 -8.94 -29.01 13.76
CA ILE A 41 -10.19 -28.29 13.49
C ILE A 41 -9.99 -26.78 13.71
N ALA A 42 -9.36 -26.39 14.82
CA ALA A 42 -9.06 -24.98 15.10
C ALA A 42 -8.16 -24.37 14.01
N PHE A 43 -7.14 -25.11 13.55
CA PHE A 43 -6.28 -24.69 12.45
C PHE A 43 -7.06 -24.39 11.17
N ALA A 44 -7.96 -25.29 10.77
CA ALA A 44 -8.80 -25.09 9.59
C ALA A 44 -9.74 -23.87 9.76
N GLN A 45 -10.31 -23.68 10.97
CA GLN A 45 -11.14 -22.52 11.28
C GLN A 45 -10.36 -21.21 11.22
N ASP A 46 -9.11 -21.18 11.67
CA ASP A 46 -8.30 -19.97 11.66
C ASP A 46 -7.83 -19.60 10.24
N ILE A 47 -7.55 -20.59 9.38
CA ILE A 47 -7.36 -20.36 7.94
C ILE A 47 -8.63 -19.74 7.34
N TRP A 48 -9.82 -20.29 7.65
CA TRP A 48 -11.09 -19.78 7.16
C TRP A 48 -11.39 -18.35 7.64
N LYS A 49 -11.10 -18.03 8.91
CA LYS A 49 -11.21 -16.65 9.44
C LYS A 49 -10.26 -15.71 8.71
N GLY A 50 -9.01 -16.13 8.50
CA GLY A 50 -8.03 -15.36 7.73
C GLY A 50 -8.52 -15.06 6.32
N PHE A 51 -9.07 -16.05 5.62
CA PHE A 51 -9.67 -15.85 4.30
C PHE A 51 -10.82 -14.84 4.33
N ASN A 52 -11.77 -14.99 5.26
CA ASN A 52 -12.90 -14.07 5.38
C ASN A 52 -12.48 -12.63 5.73
N SER A 53 -11.41 -12.47 6.51
CA SER A 53 -10.88 -11.14 6.86
C SER A 53 -10.39 -10.36 5.64
N MET A 54 -10.09 -11.03 4.53
CA MET A 54 -9.60 -10.39 3.30
C MET A 54 -10.68 -10.16 2.24
N ASN A 55 -11.91 -10.66 2.45
CA ASN A 55 -12.98 -10.59 1.44
C ASN A 55 -13.30 -9.15 1.01
N GLU A 56 -13.28 -8.19 1.94
CA GLU A 56 -13.56 -6.78 1.65
C GLU A 56 -12.56 -6.20 0.64
N ALA A 57 -11.26 -6.35 0.92
CA ALA A 57 -10.20 -5.90 0.02
C ALA A 57 -10.22 -6.64 -1.32
N PHE A 58 -10.57 -7.94 -1.32
CA PHE A 58 -10.72 -8.73 -2.54
C PHE A 58 -11.83 -8.18 -3.44
N PHE A 59 -13.03 -7.96 -2.90
CA PHE A 59 -14.15 -7.42 -3.69
C PHE A 59 -13.85 -6.01 -4.18
N LEU A 60 -13.22 -5.18 -3.35
CA LEU A 60 -12.84 -3.84 -3.75
C LEU A 60 -11.83 -3.88 -4.90
N ALA A 61 -10.79 -4.72 -4.80
CA ALA A 61 -9.83 -4.91 -5.89
C ALA A 61 -10.51 -5.33 -7.20
N LEU A 62 -11.44 -6.29 -7.11
CA LEU A 62 -12.20 -6.78 -8.24
C LEU A 62 -13.06 -5.68 -8.89
N PHE A 63 -13.83 -4.94 -8.09
CA PHE A 63 -14.70 -3.88 -8.59
C PHE A 63 -13.92 -2.66 -9.10
N CYS A 64 -12.90 -2.21 -8.38
CA CYS A 64 -12.05 -1.10 -8.81
C CYS A 64 -11.30 -1.43 -10.10
N GLY A 65 -10.78 -2.66 -10.23
CA GLY A 65 -10.18 -3.12 -11.49
C GLY A 65 -11.18 -3.13 -12.65
N GLY A 66 -12.41 -3.62 -12.41
CA GLY A 66 -13.47 -3.60 -13.42
C GLY A 66 -13.92 -2.20 -13.83
N ILE A 67 -14.15 -1.31 -12.86
CA ILE A 67 -14.53 0.09 -13.12
C ILE A 67 -13.40 0.82 -13.84
N SER A 68 -12.15 0.60 -13.46
CA SER A 68 -11.00 1.22 -14.11
C SER A 68 -10.88 0.83 -15.60
N ALA A 69 -11.11 -0.45 -15.91
CA ALA A 69 -11.18 -0.92 -17.29
C ALA A 69 -12.31 -0.20 -18.07
N LEU A 70 -13.46 0.01 -17.43
CA LEU A 70 -14.59 0.74 -18.02
C LEU A 70 -14.25 2.22 -18.26
N ILE A 71 -13.69 2.92 -17.26
CA ILE A 71 -13.29 4.34 -17.38
C ILE A 71 -12.23 4.51 -18.49
N SER A 72 -11.31 3.54 -18.61
CA SER A 72 -10.33 3.50 -19.71
C SER A 72 -11.01 3.40 -21.07
N HIS A 73 -11.97 2.47 -21.21
CA HIS A 73 -12.71 2.24 -22.45
C HIS A 73 -13.54 3.46 -22.91
N TYR A 74 -14.18 4.18 -21.98
CA TYR A 74 -14.97 5.38 -22.29
C TYR A 74 -14.16 6.68 -22.34
N GLY A 75 -12.82 6.62 -22.26
CA GLY A 75 -11.95 7.79 -22.37
C GLY A 75 -11.96 8.72 -21.14
N GLY A 76 -12.53 8.29 -20.01
CA GLY A 76 -12.60 9.08 -18.78
C GLY A 76 -11.21 9.42 -18.23
N ILE A 77 -10.21 8.57 -18.46
CA ILE A 77 -8.85 8.84 -18.00
C ILE A 77 -8.16 9.89 -18.89
N ARG A 78 -8.50 9.94 -20.19
CA ARG A 78 -8.05 11.03 -21.08
C ARG A 78 -8.62 12.37 -20.65
N TRP A 79 -9.90 12.39 -20.24
CA TRP A 79 -10.55 13.57 -19.67
C TRP A 79 -9.89 14.00 -18.35
N LEU A 80 -9.61 13.05 -17.44
CA LEU A 80 -8.97 13.32 -16.15
C LEU A 80 -7.57 13.94 -16.35
N ILE A 81 -6.79 13.35 -17.25
CA ILE A 81 -5.48 13.84 -17.64
C ILE A 81 -5.58 15.26 -18.23
N TRP A 82 -6.58 15.55 -19.07
CA TRP A 82 -6.80 16.88 -19.64
C TRP A 82 -7.15 17.89 -18.55
N LYS A 83 -8.01 17.52 -17.59
CA LYS A 83 -8.36 18.37 -16.45
C LYS A 83 -7.14 18.68 -15.57
N LEU A 84 -6.27 17.69 -15.36
CA LEU A 84 -5.04 17.83 -14.57
C LEU A 84 -3.92 18.57 -15.31
N GLN A 85 -3.96 18.73 -16.64
CA GLN A 85 -2.93 19.46 -17.40
C GLN A 85 -2.76 20.91 -16.96
N GLY A 86 -3.81 21.56 -16.45
CA GLY A 86 -3.71 22.93 -15.94
C GLY A 86 -2.91 23.05 -14.64
N MET A 87 -2.84 21.98 -13.85
CA MET A 87 -2.16 21.96 -12.54
C MET A 87 -0.80 21.24 -12.59
N VAL A 88 -0.64 20.30 -13.53
CA VAL A 88 0.56 19.47 -13.67
C VAL A 88 1.36 19.91 -14.90
N SER A 89 2.39 20.71 -14.67
CA SER A 89 3.26 21.27 -15.71
C SER A 89 4.50 20.43 -16.03
N GLY A 90 4.87 19.45 -15.20
CA GLY A 90 6.11 18.69 -15.38
C GLY A 90 6.25 17.49 -14.46
N ASN A 91 7.43 16.84 -14.49
CA ASN A 91 7.69 15.60 -13.77
C ASN A 91 7.52 15.75 -12.23
N ARG A 92 8.04 16.82 -11.63
CA ARG A 92 7.92 17.07 -10.18
C ARG A 92 6.48 17.31 -9.75
N SER A 93 5.73 18.14 -10.50
CA SER A 93 4.31 18.39 -10.19
C SER A 93 3.45 17.14 -10.43
N ALA A 94 3.85 16.25 -11.35
CA ALA A 94 3.19 14.96 -11.53
C ALA A 94 3.38 14.04 -10.32
N GLN A 95 4.59 13.97 -9.76
CA GLN A 95 4.87 13.22 -8.54
C GLN A 95 4.06 13.75 -7.34
N ILE A 96 4.00 15.08 -7.17
CA ILE A 96 3.16 15.72 -6.12
C ILE A 96 1.68 15.42 -6.35
N SER A 97 1.20 15.47 -7.59
CA SER A 97 -0.19 15.14 -7.91
C SER A 97 -0.54 13.70 -7.57
N ILE A 98 0.37 12.74 -7.84
CA ILE A 98 0.17 11.32 -7.49
C ILE A 98 0.12 11.15 -5.96
N ALA A 99 1.06 11.78 -5.25
CA ALA A 99 1.10 11.80 -3.79
C ALA A 99 -0.20 12.36 -3.20
N ALA A 100 -0.65 13.53 -3.67
CA ALA A 100 -1.87 14.15 -3.20
C ALA A 100 -3.12 13.30 -3.49
N LEU A 101 -3.18 12.68 -4.67
CA LEU A 101 -4.31 11.84 -5.08
C LEU A 101 -4.45 10.61 -4.17
N VAL A 102 -3.36 9.88 -3.93
CA VAL A 102 -3.40 8.71 -3.04
C VAL A 102 -3.73 9.11 -1.61
N SER A 103 -3.15 10.21 -1.10
CA SER A 103 -3.43 10.70 0.25
C SER A 103 -4.89 11.09 0.45
N LEU A 104 -5.53 11.73 -0.53
CA LEU A 104 -6.94 12.11 -0.42
C LEU A 104 -7.86 10.88 -0.39
N ILE A 105 -7.60 9.89 -1.24
CA ILE A 105 -8.38 8.64 -1.26
C ILE A 105 -8.09 7.81 0.00
N ASP A 106 -6.85 7.80 0.48
CA ASP A 106 -6.46 7.12 1.72
C ASP A 106 -7.14 7.76 2.93
N CYS A 107 -7.17 9.09 3.02
CA CYS A 107 -7.98 9.79 4.03
C CYS A 107 -9.46 9.40 3.98
N ALA A 108 -10.05 9.28 2.80
CA ALA A 108 -11.46 8.93 2.66
C ALA A 108 -11.75 7.46 3.01
N THR A 109 -10.80 6.56 2.76
CA THR A 109 -10.99 5.10 2.88
C THR A 109 -10.38 4.49 4.14
N ALA A 110 -9.42 5.20 4.79
CA ALA A 110 -8.57 4.71 5.88
C ALA A 110 -7.97 3.33 5.62
N ASN A 111 -7.58 3.06 4.36
CA ASN A 111 -7.03 1.77 3.96
C ASN A 111 -6.08 1.93 2.76
N ASN A 112 -4.78 1.81 3.06
CA ASN A 112 -3.71 1.97 2.09
C ASN A 112 -3.90 1.11 0.85
N THR A 113 -4.27 -0.15 1.03
CA THR A 113 -4.40 -1.12 -0.07
C THR A 113 -5.53 -0.69 -1.01
N VAL A 114 -6.67 -0.34 -0.43
CA VAL A 114 -7.85 0.13 -1.15
C VAL A 114 -7.53 1.42 -1.92
N ALA A 115 -6.89 2.38 -1.25
CA ALA A 115 -6.52 3.65 -1.86
C ALA A 115 -5.55 3.48 -3.03
N ILE A 116 -4.50 2.65 -2.87
CA ILE A 116 -3.52 2.36 -3.92
C ILE A 116 -4.19 1.69 -5.12
N ILE A 117 -5.11 0.75 -4.91
CA ILE A 117 -5.82 0.07 -6.00
C ILE A 117 -6.67 1.06 -6.80
N ILE A 118 -7.45 1.91 -6.12
CA ILE A 118 -8.31 2.90 -6.77
C ILE A 118 -7.49 3.89 -7.58
N VAL A 119 -6.39 4.38 -7.00
CA VAL A 119 -5.56 5.44 -7.59
C VAL A 119 -4.55 4.89 -8.59
N GLY A 120 -4.21 3.60 -8.53
CA GLY A 120 -3.12 2.97 -9.25
C GLY A 120 -3.19 3.19 -10.76
N ASP A 121 -4.35 3.02 -11.38
CA ASP A 121 -4.52 3.21 -12.82
C ASP A 121 -4.43 4.67 -13.25
N VAL A 122 -4.97 5.59 -12.44
CA VAL A 122 -4.82 7.03 -12.67
C VAL A 122 -3.36 7.43 -12.56
N ALA A 123 -2.67 6.98 -11.51
CA ALA A 123 -1.27 7.25 -11.27
C ALA A 123 -0.38 6.68 -12.38
N ARG A 124 -0.68 5.48 -12.89
CA ARG A 124 0.01 4.88 -14.04
C ARG A 124 -0.09 5.79 -15.28
N GLN A 125 -1.25 6.34 -15.58
CA GLN A 125 -1.40 7.20 -16.77
C GLN A 125 -0.74 8.58 -16.62
N ILE A 126 -0.84 9.18 -15.43
CA ILE A 126 -0.08 10.40 -15.11
C ILE A 126 1.41 10.12 -15.27
N SER A 127 1.90 8.98 -14.78
CA SER A 127 3.31 8.59 -14.89
C SER A 127 3.74 8.44 -16.35
N ALA A 128 2.91 7.82 -17.20
CA ALA A 128 3.19 7.63 -18.62
C ALA A 128 3.26 8.96 -19.39
N LYS A 129 2.35 9.89 -19.09
CA LYS A 129 2.32 11.19 -19.75
C LYS A 129 3.50 12.09 -19.37
N TYR A 130 3.83 12.17 -18.08
CA TYR A 130 4.90 13.05 -17.59
C TYR A 130 6.26 12.34 -17.44
N ARG A 131 6.36 11.10 -17.94
CA ARG A 131 7.57 10.25 -17.91
C ARG A 131 8.15 10.10 -16.49
N VAL A 132 7.28 9.86 -15.51
CA VAL A 132 7.68 9.46 -14.16
C VAL A 132 7.90 7.95 -14.16
N ASP A 133 9.05 7.49 -13.67
CA ASP A 133 9.35 6.04 -13.64
C ASP A 133 8.25 5.28 -12.86
N PRO A 134 7.67 4.18 -13.40
CA PRO A 134 6.62 3.43 -12.72
C PRO A 134 7.02 2.90 -11.34
N ARG A 135 8.31 2.59 -11.13
CA ARG A 135 8.82 2.17 -9.81
C ARG A 135 8.76 3.31 -8.82
N ARG A 136 9.04 4.53 -9.29
CA ARG A 136 8.93 5.75 -8.51
C ARG A 136 7.48 6.07 -8.20
N THR A 137 6.59 5.93 -9.17
CA THR A 137 5.14 6.06 -8.97
C THR A 137 4.64 5.08 -7.91
N ALA A 138 4.99 3.79 -8.01
CA ALA A 138 4.61 2.80 -7.01
C ALA A 138 5.11 3.15 -5.61
N SER A 139 6.37 3.60 -5.49
CA SER A 139 6.94 4.03 -4.21
C SER A 139 6.24 5.27 -3.64
N LEU A 140 5.84 6.24 -4.47
CA LEU A 140 5.09 7.42 -4.01
C LEU A 140 3.68 7.04 -3.53
N LEU A 141 3.00 6.14 -4.25
CA LEU A 141 1.70 5.62 -3.84
C LEU A 141 1.78 4.96 -2.46
N ASP A 142 2.78 4.11 -2.27
CA ASP A 142 3.02 3.41 -1.00
C ASP A 142 3.36 4.38 0.14
N ILE A 143 4.38 5.22 -0.03
CA ILE A 143 4.83 6.19 0.98
C ILE A 143 3.68 7.08 1.46
N PHE A 144 2.96 7.72 0.53
CA PHE A 144 1.95 8.70 0.89
C PHE A 144 0.66 8.07 1.42
N SER A 145 0.35 6.82 1.07
CA SER A 145 -0.71 6.06 1.76
C SER A 145 -0.29 5.71 3.20
N CYS A 146 0.94 5.25 3.43
CA CYS A 146 1.43 4.92 4.78
C CYS A 146 1.51 6.15 5.70
N VAL A 147 1.96 7.29 5.18
CA VAL A 147 2.07 8.53 5.94
C VAL A 147 0.71 8.96 6.47
N PHE A 148 -0.30 9.03 5.60
CA PHE A 148 -1.62 9.54 5.99
C PHE A 148 -2.32 8.54 6.91
N GLN A 149 -2.27 7.24 6.63
CA GLN A 149 -2.77 6.23 7.55
C GLN A 149 -2.16 6.32 8.96
N GLY A 150 -0.87 6.67 9.08
CA GLY A 150 -0.21 6.89 10.35
C GLY A 150 -0.62 8.18 11.09
N ILE A 151 -1.28 9.11 10.40
CA ILE A 151 -1.76 10.39 10.95
C ILE A 151 -3.26 10.32 11.29
N LEU A 152 -4.03 9.46 10.61
CA LEU A 152 -5.48 9.40 10.75
C LEU A 152 -5.92 8.74 12.06
N PRO A 153 -6.63 9.44 12.96
CA PRO A 153 -6.98 8.91 14.28
C PRO A 153 -8.00 7.76 14.24
N TYR A 154 -8.67 7.55 13.10
CA TYR A 154 -9.62 6.47 12.86
C TYR A 154 -9.02 5.31 12.04
N ALA A 155 -7.72 5.35 11.74
CA ALA A 155 -7.04 4.22 11.13
C ALA A 155 -7.08 3.00 12.07
N ALA A 156 -7.40 1.82 11.52
CA ALA A 156 -7.55 0.59 12.30
C ALA A 156 -6.32 0.27 13.17
N GLN A 157 -5.11 0.59 12.69
CA GLN A 157 -3.85 0.36 13.40
C GLN A 157 -3.73 1.22 14.67
N LEU A 158 -4.08 2.51 14.57
CA LEU A 158 -4.07 3.44 15.70
C LEU A 158 -5.16 3.10 16.71
N LEU A 159 -6.37 2.77 16.24
CA LEU A 159 -7.49 2.34 17.10
C LEU A 159 -7.13 1.07 17.88
N THR A 160 -6.50 0.09 17.22
CA THR A 160 -6.06 -1.14 17.87
C THR A 160 -4.98 -0.87 18.91
N ALA A 161 -4.01 -0.01 18.60
CA ALA A 161 -2.97 0.39 19.55
C ALA A 161 -3.53 1.09 20.80
N ALA A 162 -4.45 2.04 20.61
CA ALA A 162 -5.13 2.74 21.71
C ALA A 162 -6.00 1.79 22.56
N ALA A 163 -6.72 0.86 21.92
CA ALA A 163 -7.51 -0.15 22.60
C ALA A 163 -6.65 -1.08 23.47
N LEU A 164 -5.50 -1.53 22.93
CA LEU A 164 -4.54 -2.35 23.68
C LEU A 164 -3.92 -1.58 24.84
N ALA A 165 -3.56 -0.31 24.66
CA ALA A 165 -3.04 0.53 25.75
C ALA A 165 -4.07 0.70 26.88
N THR A 166 -5.33 0.96 26.50
CA THR A 166 -6.45 1.09 27.45
C THR A 166 -6.70 -0.20 28.21
N GLN A 167 -6.64 -1.36 27.54
CA GLN A 167 -6.75 -2.67 28.21
C GLN A 167 -5.63 -2.93 29.22
N ASN A 168 -4.43 -2.37 29.01
CA ASN A 168 -3.30 -2.50 29.91
C ASN A 168 -3.25 -1.39 30.99
N GLY A 169 -4.36 -0.66 31.19
CA GLY A 169 -4.52 0.33 32.26
C GLY A 169 -4.04 1.73 31.94
N VAL A 170 -3.66 2.02 30.69
CA VAL A 170 -3.24 3.35 30.25
C VAL A 170 -4.33 3.95 29.36
N LEU A 171 -5.07 4.93 29.89
CA LEU A 171 -6.03 5.73 29.11
C LEU A 171 -5.26 6.55 28.07
N LEU A 172 -5.29 6.08 26.83
CA LEU A 172 -4.52 6.64 25.74
C LEU A 172 -5.41 6.77 24.51
N ASN A 173 -5.61 8.00 24.03
CA ASN A 173 -6.41 8.26 22.85
C ASN A 173 -5.55 8.16 21.58
N THR A 174 -6.16 7.90 20.43
CA THR A 174 -5.43 7.83 19.16
C THR A 174 -4.71 9.14 18.83
N LEU A 175 -5.29 10.29 19.22
CA LEU A 175 -4.67 11.61 19.07
C LEU A 175 -3.39 11.79 19.90
N ASP A 176 -3.23 11.04 20.99
CA ASP A 176 -2.00 11.08 21.80
C ASP A 176 -0.87 10.26 21.13
N ILE A 177 -1.24 9.27 20.32
CA ILE A 177 -0.31 8.40 19.59
C ILE A 177 0.24 9.10 18.34
N VAL A 178 -0.61 9.84 17.61
CA VAL A 178 -0.27 10.45 16.31
C VAL A 178 1.04 11.27 16.36
N PRO A 179 1.27 12.18 17.34
CA PRO A 179 2.54 12.93 17.43
C PRO A 179 3.79 12.06 17.57
N HIS A 180 3.63 10.84 18.09
CA HIS A 180 4.71 9.89 18.34
C HIS A 180 4.94 8.94 17.16
N MET A 181 4.25 9.11 16.04
CA MET A 181 4.46 8.34 14.81
C MET A 181 5.68 8.86 14.02
N TRP A 182 6.85 8.88 14.68
CA TRP A 182 8.12 9.39 14.14
C TRP A 182 8.46 8.78 12.78
N TYR A 183 8.24 7.48 12.61
CA TYR A 183 8.49 6.79 11.34
C TYR A 183 7.68 7.41 10.21
N CYS A 184 6.37 7.63 10.40
CA CYS A 184 5.48 8.20 9.39
C CYS A 184 5.88 9.64 9.05
N PHE A 185 6.22 10.46 10.04
CA PHE A 185 6.69 11.84 9.78
C PHE A 185 8.04 11.88 9.05
N MET A 186 8.98 10.99 9.41
CA MET A 186 10.25 10.87 8.70
C MET A 186 10.03 10.37 7.27
N LEU A 187 9.14 9.40 7.07
CA LEU A 187 8.76 8.90 5.74
C LEU A 187 8.16 10.03 4.88
N ALA A 188 7.30 10.87 5.45
CA ALA A 188 6.72 12.03 4.79
C ALA A 188 7.81 13.02 4.37
N LEU A 189 8.72 13.34 5.30
CA LEU A 189 9.83 14.27 5.05
C LEU A 189 10.73 13.76 3.91
N PHE A 190 11.20 12.51 3.99
CA PHE A 190 12.05 11.93 2.94
C PHE A 190 11.29 11.69 1.64
N GLY A 191 10.00 11.37 1.69
CA GLY A 191 9.12 11.27 0.53
C GLY A 191 9.03 12.58 -0.25
N ILE A 192 8.77 13.69 0.46
CA ILE A 192 8.73 15.03 -0.13
C ILE A 192 10.12 15.45 -0.64
N LEU A 193 11.16 15.30 0.18
CA LEU A 193 12.53 15.65 -0.19
C LEU A 193 12.98 14.89 -1.44
N SER A 194 12.63 13.61 -1.56
CA SER A 194 13.03 12.80 -2.71
C SER A 194 12.31 13.18 -4.02
N ILE A 195 11.21 13.95 -3.98
CA ILE A 195 10.59 14.55 -5.17
C ILE A 195 11.43 15.74 -5.69
N PHE A 196 12.01 16.53 -4.79
CA PHE A 196 12.81 17.72 -5.16
C PHE A 196 14.28 17.41 -5.41
N ILE A 197 14.84 16.50 -4.61
CA ILE A 197 16.23 16.06 -4.64
C ILE A 197 16.22 14.60 -5.10
N PRO A 198 16.53 14.31 -6.39
CA PRO A 198 16.49 12.97 -6.96
C PRO A 198 17.70 12.12 -6.52
N PHE A 199 17.93 12.01 -5.22
CA PHE A 199 18.98 11.19 -4.61
C PHE A 199 18.73 9.70 -4.85
N ALA A 200 17.47 9.27 -4.80
CA ALA A 200 17.06 7.88 -4.98
C ALA A 200 16.95 7.44 -6.45
N ASP A 201 17.05 8.36 -7.41
CA ASP A 201 16.90 8.05 -8.84
C ASP A 201 18.11 7.31 -9.43
N GLY A 202 19.15 7.00 -8.64
CA GLY A 202 20.35 6.32 -9.11
C GLY A 202 20.06 4.99 -9.83
N ILE A 203 19.11 4.20 -9.32
CA ILE A 203 18.70 2.93 -9.95
C ILE A 203 17.88 3.19 -11.21
N CYS A 204 16.93 4.14 -11.17
CA CYS A 204 16.10 4.52 -12.32
C CYS A 204 16.94 5.10 -13.48
N ARG A 205 18.02 5.83 -13.15
CA ARG A 205 18.97 6.37 -14.14
C ARG A 205 19.88 5.30 -14.74
N ARG A 206 20.28 4.30 -13.95
CA ARG A 206 21.12 3.17 -14.41
C ARG A 206 20.34 2.20 -15.29
N HIS A 207 19.06 1.98 -14.99
CA HIS A 207 18.17 1.11 -15.76
C HIS A 207 16.89 1.86 -16.14
N PRO A 208 16.96 2.72 -17.17
CA PRO A 208 15.83 3.53 -17.58
C PRO A 208 14.65 2.67 -18.01
N TRP A 209 13.46 3.04 -17.57
CA TRP A 209 12.24 2.34 -17.95
C TRP A 209 12.01 2.43 -19.47
N VAL A 210 11.86 1.26 -20.10
CA VAL A 210 11.55 1.16 -21.52
C VAL A 210 10.06 1.38 -21.71
N TRP A 211 9.70 2.61 -22.04
CA TRP A 211 8.33 2.96 -22.39
C TRP A 211 7.97 2.34 -23.74
N LYS A 212 7.17 1.27 -23.74
CA LYS A 212 6.49 0.84 -24.95
C LYS A 212 5.55 1.96 -25.42
N LYS A 213 5.41 2.14 -26.73
CA LYS A 213 4.29 2.91 -27.29
C LYS A 213 3.01 2.14 -26.95
N GLU A 214 2.42 2.39 -25.79
CA GLU A 214 1.03 2.02 -25.55
C GLU A 214 0.20 2.86 -26.52
N ALA A 215 -0.46 2.18 -27.47
CA ALA A 215 -1.36 2.83 -28.42
C ALA A 215 -2.49 3.48 -27.61
N LEU A 216 -2.54 4.80 -27.66
CA LEU A 216 -3.66 5.61 -27.15
C LEU A 216 -4.96 5.33 -27.90
#